data_AF-A0A2R6NRM9-F1
#
_entry.id   AF-A0A2R6NRM9-F1
#
_cell.length_a   1.000
_cell.length_b   1.000
_cell.length_c   1.000
_cell.angle_alpha   90.00
_cell.angle_beta   90.00
_cell.angle_gamma   90.00
#
_symmetry.space_group_name_H-M   'P 1'
#
loop_
_entity.id
_entity.type
_entity.pdbx_description
1 polymer ?
#
loop_
_entity_poly.entity_id
_entity_poly.type
_entity_poly.pdbx_seq_one_letter_code
_entity_poly.pdbx_strand_id
1 'polypeptide(L)'
;MPFDTGTSYRPGARFGPYAIRSGSRRQHQGRGYTLNWQINPYLSGSKVIDCGDVPVSAFDNELAMDQMEVAYSTLLNRPTANKDDNLAATKHLAKDRVEHPRIVTLGGDHTVVLPILRSLNKVYGPVSVIHFDAHLDTFAAYPGQDIRDSRVTHGTFFYVAYEESLMTNTSVHLGIRSKVTGIEDIEVDKTVGFQIISTDDIDDLGVPEIIHRIRKRIGDSPVYLSIDIDVIAGTPEAGGWTTRETKRILRGLTGLNWV
;
A
#
# COMPACT_ATOMS: atom_id res chain seq x y z
N MET A 1 -6.06 5.34 9.39
CA MET A 1 -7.24 4.49 9.20
C MET A 1 -7.27 3.44 10.32
N PRO A 2 -7.82 3.75 11.50
CA PRO A 2 -7.84 2.83 12.64
C PRO A 2 -8.94 1.75 12.50
N PHE A 3 -8.75 0.79 11.60
CA PHE A 3 -9.75 -0.24 11.22
C PHE A 3 -9.13 -1.63 11.28
N ASP A 4 -9.79 -2.62 11.87
CA ASP A 4 -9.29 -4.02 11.87
C ASP A 4 -10.41 -5.09 11.90
N THR A 5 -11.63 -4.72 11.53
CA THR A 5 -12.76 -5.65 11.52
C THR A 5 -12.81 -6.52 10.26
N GLY A 6 -11.86 -6.36 9.33
CA GLY A 6 -11.61 -7.27 8.21
C GLY A 6 -10.59 -8.37 8.53
N THR A 7 -10.07 -8.40 9.76
CA THR A 7 -9.05 -9.36 10.20
C THR A 7 -9.67 -10.70 10.57
N SER A 8 -9.05 -11.80 10.12
CA SER A 8 -9.52 -13.17 10.39
C SER A 8 -9.00 -13.78 11.69
N TYR A 9 -7.85 -13.34 12.21
CA TYR A 9 -7.16 -14.01 13.33
C TYR A 9 -6.95 -13.13 14.58
N ARG A 10 -5.98 -12.20 14.57
CA ARG A 10 -5.65 -11.36 15.74
C ARG A 10 -6.04 -9.90 15.50
N PRO A 11 -7.08 -9.37 16.16
CA PRO A 11 -7.40 -7.95 16.08
C PRO A 11 -6.36 -7.12 16.84
N GLY A 12 -6.40 -5.81 16.65
CA GLY A 12 -5.53 -4.84 17.33
C GLY A 12 -4.92 -3.81 16.38
N ALA A 13 -4.96 -4.05 15.07
CA ALA A 13 -4.41 -3.13 14.08
C ALA A 13 -5.12 -1.76 14.11
N ARG A 14 -6.34 -1.65 14.63
CA ARG A 14 -7.03 -0.36 14.88
C ARG A 14 -6.24 0.59 15.78
N PHE A 15 -5.34 0.09 16.63
CA PHE A 15 -4.45 0.90 17.49
C PHE A 15 -3.14 1.31 16.80
N GLY A 16 -2.87 0.76 15.61
CA GLY A 16 -1.66 1.01 14.82
C GLY A 16 -1.37 2.49 14.56
N PRO A 17 -2.34 3.31 14.07
CA PRO A 17 -2.09 4.71 13.75
C PRO A 17 -1.61 5.51 14.98
N TYR A 18 -2.22 5.28 16.15
CA TYR A 18 -1.81 5.91 17.39
C TYR A 18 -0.40 5.47 17.81
N ALA A 19 -0.12 4.17 17.78
CA ALA A 19 1.19 3.63 18.15
C ALA A 19 2.31 4.17 17.24
N ILE A 20 2.07 4.27 15.93
CA ILE A 20 3.01 4.84 14.96
C ILE A 20 3.27 6.31 15.26
N ARG A 21 2.22 7.12 15.51
CA ARG A 21 2.38 8.54 15.91
C ARG A 21 3.18 8.69 17.19
N SER A 22 2.93 7.84 18.19
CA SER A 22 3.68 7.85 19.45
C SER A 22 5.16 7.46 19.25
N GLY A 23 5.43 6.48 18.38
CA GLY A 23 6.77 6.02 18.03
C GLY A 23 7.56 6.97 17.12
N SER A 24 6.87 7.83 16.35
CA SER A 24 7.48 8.72 15.37
C SER A 24 8.10 9.98 15.97
N ARG A 25 8.03 10.20 17.30
CA ARG A 25 8.57 11.39 18.00
C ARG A 25 10.06 11.67 17.76
N ARG A 26 10.83 10.68 17.31
CA ARG A 26 12.24 10.87 16.91
C ARG A 26 12.41 11.48 15.51
N GLN A 27 11.35 11.54 14.71
CA GLN A 27 11.35 12.14 13.39
C GLN A 27 11.02 13.62 13.51
N HIS A 28 12.01 14.48 13.32
CA HIS A 28 11.83 15.92 13.37
C HIS A 28 12.87 16.63 12.48
N GLN A 29 12.57 17.85 12.06
CA GLN A 29 13.38 18.65 11.14
C GLN A 29 14.83 18.81 11.57
N GLY A 30 15.09 18.98 12.88
CA GLY A 30 16.43 19.22 13.43
C GLY A 30 17.43 18.07 13.26
N ARG A 31 16.98 16.83 13.02
CA ARG A 31 17.84 15.67 12.73
C ARG A 31 17.32 14.85 11.54
N GLY A 32 16.73 15.52 10.56
CA GLY A 32 16.11 14.87 9.38
C GLY A 32 17.06 14.51 8.24
N TYR A 33 18.32 14.94 8.26
CA TYR A 33 19.27 14.64 7.20
C TYR A 33 19.64 13.15 7.18
N THR A 34 19.67 12.54 5.99
CA THR A 34 20.04 11.13 5.84
C THR A 34 21.20 10.96 4.85
N LEU A 35 22.17 10.09 5.20
CA LEU A 35 23.36 9.85 4.36
C LEU A 35 23.02 9.24 2.99
N ASN A 36 21.98 8.42 2.91
CA ASN A 36 21.64 7.73 1.66
C ASN A 36 20.98 8.66 0.65
N TRP A 37 20.13 9.59 1.11
CA TRP A 37 19.45 10.54 0.24
C TRP A 37 20.19 11.86 0.10
N GLN A 38 21.16 12.11 0.97
CA GLN A 38 21.90 13.37 1.08
C GLN A 38 21.00 14.61 1.18
N ILE A 39 19.78 14.42 1.67
CA ILE A 39 18.79 15.47 1.87
C ILE A 39 18.14 15.35 3.25
N ASN A 40 17.59 16.48 3.70
CA ASN A 40 16.62 16.53 4.78
C ASN A 40 15.23 16.74 4.17
N PRO A 41 14.31 15.75 4.22
CA PRO A 41 13.01 15.83 3.56
C PRO A 41 12.11 16.94 4.15
N TYR A 42 12.36 17.38 5.38
CA TYR A 42 11.63 18.51 5.95
C TYR A 42 12.06 19.87 5.36
N LEU A 43 13.19 19.90 4.65
CA LEU A 43 13.71 21.09 3.98
C LEU A 43 13.53 21.05 2.46
N SER A 44 12.94 19.98 1.91
CA SER A 44 12.75 19.83 0.46
C SER A 44 11.56 20.62 -0.11
N GLY A 45 10.98 21.54 0.66
CA GLY A 45 9.87 22.39 0.23
C GLY A 45 8.48 21.74 0.29
N SER A 46 8.39 20.48 0.72
CA SER A 46 7.11 19.79 0.88
C SER A 46 6.39 20.26 2.15
N LYS A 47 5.09 20.56 2.05
CA LYS A 47 4.23 20.80 3.21
C LYS A 47 3.56 19.49 3.63
N VAL A 48 3.92 18.99 4.80
CA VAL A 48 3.34 17.77 5.39
C VAL A 48 2.34 18.15 6.47
N ILE A 49 1.16 17.53 6.46
CA ILE A 49 0.07 17.78 7.40
C ILE A 49 -0.40 16.42 7.94
N ASP A 50 -0.51 16.27 9.26
CA ASP A 50 -1.24 15.15 9.87
C ASP A 50 -2.74 15.46 9.79
N CYS A 51 -3.46 14.68 8.99
CA CYS A 51 -4.90 14.86 8.76
C CYS A 51 -5.77 14.19 9.85
N GLY A 52 -5.16 13.66 10.92
CA GLY A 52 -5.87 12.94 11.97
C GLY A 52 -6.33 11.56 11.52
N ASP A 53 -7.32 11.03 12.22
CA ASP A 53 -7.89 9.71 11.93
C ASP A 53 -9.26 9.86 11.28
N VAL A 54 -9.55 8.96 10.33
CA VAL A 54 -10.88 8.84 9.74
C VAL A 54 -11.80 8.16 10.75
N PRO A 55 -12.96 8.75 11.08
CA PRO A 55 -13.96 8.07 11.89
C PRO A 55 -14.51 6.90 11.08
N VAL A 56 -14.32 5.69 11.59
CA VAL A 56 -14.78 4.44 10.96
C VAL A 56 -15.70 3.69 11.90
N SER A 57 -16.74 3.07 11.33
CA SER A 57 -17.58 2.13 12.06
C SER A 57 -16.75 0.94 12.53
N ALA A 58 -16.90 0.56 13.80
CA ALA A 58 -16.27 -0.64 14.36
C ALA A 58 -17.21 -1.86 14.34
N PHE A 59 -18.42 -1.71 13.78
CA PHE A 59 -19.49 -2.70 13.84
C PHE A 59 -20.07 -3.06 12.47
N ASP A 60 -19.83 -2.21 11.48
CA ASP A 60 -20.36 -2.35 10.13
C ASP A 60 -19.22 -2.11 9.14
N ASN A 61 -18.78 -3.21 8.51
CA ASN A 61 -17.65 -3.18 7.59
C ASN A 61 -17.99 -2.43 6.30
N GLU A 62 -19.22 -2.55 5.80
CA GLU A 62 -19.63 -1.86 4.57
C GLU A 62 -19.64 -0.34 4.80
N LEU A 63 -20.25 0.11 5.90
CA LEU A 63 -20.23 1.52 6.28
C LEU A 63 -18.80 2.02 6.53
N ALA A 64 -17.93 1.21 7.16
CA ALA A 64 -16.54 1.59 7.38
C ALA A 64 -15.77 1.76 6.05
N MET A 65 -15.99 0.89 5.07
CA MET A 65 -15.39 1.01 3.74
C MET A 65 -15.82 2.31 3.05
N ASP A 66 -17.11 2.62 3.07
CA ASP A 66 -17.64 3.86 2.51
C ASP A 66 -17.06 5.11 3.21
N GLN A 67 -16.97 5.08 4.54
CA GLN A 67 -16.38 6.17 5.32
C GLN A 67 -14.90 6.40 4.97
N MET A 68 -14.12 5.31 4.84
CA MET A 68 -12.71 5.38 4.44
C MET A 68 -12.56 5.90 3.02
N GLU A 69 -13.39 5.45 2.08
CA GLU A 69 -13.36 5.89 0.68
C GLU A 69 -13.72 7.37 0.56
N VAL A 70 -14.80 7.82 1.21
CA VAL A 70 -15.22 9.22 1.21
C VAL A 70 -14.13 10.10 1.81
N ALA A 71 -13.52 9.68 2.92
CA ALA A 71 -12.46 10.45 3.56
C ALA A 71 -11.21 10.56 2.67
N TYR A 72 -10.76 9.44 2.08
CA TYR A 72 -9.59 9.44 1.20
C TYR A 72 -9.85 10.24 -0.08
N SER A 73 -11.01 10.04 -0.72
CA SER A 73 -11.44 10.82 -1.88
C SER A 73 -11.51 12.32 -1.56
N THR A 74 -11.98 12.70 -0.37
CA THR A 74 -12.04 14.11 0.06
C THR A 74 -10.65 14.71 0.21
N LEU A 75 -9.71 13.97 0.83
CA LEU A 75 -8.32 14.41 0.97
C LEU A 75 -7.62 14.52 -0.38
N LEU A 76 -7.85 13.55 -1.27
CA LEU A 76 -7.24 13.50 -2.60
C LEU A 76 -7.70 14.65 -3.51
N ASN A 77 -8.90 15.19 -3.29
CA ASN A 77 -9.44 16.33 -4.03
C ASN A 77 -9.09 17.70 -3.41
N ARG A 78 -8.28 17.75 -2.35
CA ARG A 78 -7.83 19.03 -1.80
C ARG A 78 -6.73 19.66 -2.67
N PRO A 79 -6.65 21.00 -2.72
CA PRO A 79 -5.58 21.67 -3.43
C PRO A 79 -4.22 21.36 -2.79
N THR A 80 -3.20 21.19 -3.62
CA THR A 80 -1.81 21.07 -3.17
C THR A 80 -1.30 22.39 -2.60
N ALA A 81 -0.36 22.29 -1.64
CA ALA A 81 0.24 23.47 -1.02
C ALA A 81 1.09 24.29 -2.01
N ASN A 82 1.70 23.61 -2.98
CA ASN A 82 2.45 24.23 -4.06
C ASN A 82 1.52 24.53 -5.24
N LYS A 83 1.61 25.75 -5.78
CA LYS A 83 0.85 26.23 -6.95
C LYS A 83 1.73 26.38 -8.20
N ASP A 84 3.02 26.11 -8.10
CA ASP A 84 3.92 26.11 -9.25
C ASP A 84 3.71 24.84 -10.08
N ASP A 85 3.15 25.02 -11.27
CA ASP A 85 2.89 23.95 -12.22
C ASP A 85 4.17 23.22 -12.68
N ASN A 86 5.35 23.85 -12.60
CA ASN A 86 6.62 23.20 -12.97
C ASN A 86 7.06 22.13 -11.95
N LEU A 87 6.48 22.16 -10.75
CA LEU A 87 6.76 21.22 -9.67
C LEU A 87 5.65 20.16 -9.51
N ALA A 88 4.69 20.16 -10.44
CA ALA A 88 3.57 19.22 -10.47
C ALA A 88 4.06 17.82 -10.90
N ALA A 89 4.08 16.87 -9.97
CA ALA A 89 4.62 15.54 -10.19
C ALA A 89 3.60 14.57 -10.82
N THR A 90 2.30 14.69 -10.54
CA THR A 90 1.28 13.74 -11.03
C THR A 90 0.16 14.33 -11.83
N LYS A 91 0.16 15.64 -12.03
CA LYS A 91 -0.73 16.32 -12.97
C LYS A 91 -0.79 15.63 -14.35
N HIS A 92 0.33 15.12 -14.83
CA HIS A 92 0.39 14.43 -16.12
C HIS A 92 -0.19 13.00 -16.10
N LEU A 93 -0.32 12.39 -14.92
CA LEU A 93 -0.92 11.05 -14.72
C LEU A 93 -2.42 11.13 -14.42
N ALA A 94 -2.88 12.24 -13.82
CA ALA A 94 -4.28 12.41 -13.45
C ALA A 94 -5.19 12.60 -14.68
N LYS A 95 -6.39 12.01 -14.63
CA LYS A 95 -7.42 12.10 -15.69
C LYS A 95 -7.89 13.54 -15.93
N ASP A 96 -7.98 14.33 -14.86
CA ASP A 96 -8.42 15.72 -14.88
C ASP A 96 -7.29 16.73 -15.16
N ARG A 97 -6.05 16.25 -15.28
CA ARG A 97 -4.84 17.06 -15.49
C ARG A 97 -4.62 18.10 -14.37
N VAL A 98 -4.99 17.76 -13.14
CA VAL A 98 -4.73 18.56 -11.94
C VAL A 98 -3.72 17.86 -11.05
N GLU A 99 -2.92 18.63 -10.30
CA GLU A 99 -2.02 18.06 -9.29
C GLU A 99 -2.82 17.72 -8.02
N HIS A 100 -2.61 16.51 -7.49
CA HIS A 100 -3.28 16.03 -6.28
C HIS A 100 -2.28 15.80 -5.13
N PRO A 101 -2.69 15.99 -3.87
CA PRO A 101 -1.85 15.70 -2.72
C PRO A 101 -1.50 14.23 -2.66
N ARG A 102 -0.25 13.95 -2.24
CA ARG A 102 0.18 12.61 -1.86
C ARG A 102 -0.28 12.31 -0.45
N ILE A 103 -0.91 11.16 -0.29
CA ILE A 103 -1.45 10.71 0.99
C ILE A 103 -0.63 9.53 1.47
N VAL A 104 -0.09 9.65 2.70
CA VAL A 104 0.53 8.54 3.41
C VAL A 104 -0.45 8.06 4.46
N THR A 105 -1.01 6.86 4.25
CA THR A 105 -1.97 6.29 5.18
C THR A 105 -1.25 5.45 6.24
N LEU A 106 -1.50 5.75 7.51
CA LEU A 106 -1.19 4.86 8.61
C LEU A 106 -2.42 3.98 8.85
N GLY A 107 -2.29 2.71 8.50
CA GLY A 107 -3.42 1.78 8.41
C GLY A 107 -3.81 1.14 9.74
N GLY A 108 -4.81 0.27 9.63
CA GLY A 108 -5.05 -0.82 10.55
C GLY A 108 -4.81 -2.11 9.78
N ASP A 109 -5.78 -3.02 9.67
CA ASP A 109 -5.62 -4.18 8.82
C ASP A 109 -5.56 -3.81 7.32
N HIS A 110 -5.11 -4.76 6.49
CA HIS A 110 -4.79 -4.46 5.10
C HIS A 110 -5.98 -4.11 4.22
N THR A 111 -7.20 -4.44 4.67
CA THR A 111 -8.44 -4.16 3.96
C THR A 111 -8.62 -2.67 3.66
N VAL A 112 -7.98 -1.79 4.44
CA VAL A 112 -8.00 -0.33 4.23
C VAL A 112 -7.48 0.10 2.85
N VAL A 113 -6.77 -0.77 2.12
CA VAL A 113 -6.25 -0.49 0.79
C VAL A 113 -7.34 -0.48 -0.28
N LEU A 114 -8.39 -1.29 -0.16
CA LEU A 114 -9.48 -1.31 -1.15
C LEU A 114 -10.15 0.06 -1.36
N PRO A 115 -10.65 0.76 -0.32
CA PRO A 115 -11.24 2.09 -0.48
C PRO A 115 -10.23 3.14 -0.96
N ILE A 116 -8.93 2.93 -0.70
CA ILE A 116 -7.85 3.78 -1.24
C ILE A 116 -7.74 3.58 -2.76
N LEU A 117 -7.68 2.34 -3.23
CA LEU A 117 -7.62 2.03 -4.66
C LEU A 117 -8.86 2.55 -5.40
N ARG A 118 -10.06 2.40 -4.82
CA ARG A 118 -11.29 3.00 -5.36
C ARG A 118 -11.18 4.52 -5.51
N SER A 119 -10.63 5.18 -4.49
CA SER A 119 -10.42 6.63 -4.51
C SER A 119 -9.37 7.08 -5.53
N LEU A 120 -8.25 6.37 -5.62
CA LEU A 120 -7.20 6.63 -6.61
C LEU A 120 -7.72 6.41 -8.03
N ASN A 121 -8.55 5.38 -8.27
CA ASN A 121 -9.09 5.08 -9.58
C ASN A 121 -9.95 6.21 -10.16
N LYS A 122 -10.67 6.96 -9.30
CA LYS A 122 -11.44 8.15 -9.69
C LYS A 122 -10.55 9.23 -10.34
N VAL A 123 -9.30 9.37 -9.86
CA VAL A 123 -8.35 10.41 -10.31
C VAL A 123 -7.40 9.89 -11.38
N TYR A 124 -6.79 8.73 -11.19
CA TYR A 124 -5.70 8.21 -12.02
C TYR A 124 -6.12 7.04 -12.91
N GLY A 125 -7.28 6.44 -12.68
CA GLY A 125 -7.63 5.15 -13.28
C GLY A 125 -6.89 3.99 -12.61
N PRO A 126 -6.81 2.82 -13.27
CA PRO A 126 -6.14 1.68 -12.70
C PRO A 126 -4.66 1.99 -12.42
N VAL A 127 -4.17 1.59 -11.25
CA VAL A 127 -2.78 1.83 -10.83
C VAL A 127 -2.03 0.50 -10.66
N SER A 128 -0.71 0.53 -10.81
CA SER A 128 0.13 -0.58 -10.35
C SER A 128 0.26 -0.56 -8.84
N VAL A 129 0.38 -1.74 -8.23
CA VAL A 129 0.63 -1.87 -6.80
C VAL A 129 1.98 -2.55 -6.57
N ILE A 130 2.83 -1.90 -5.77
CA ILE A 130 3.99 -2.54 -5.14
C ILE A 130 3.54 -2.96 -3.75
N HIS A 131 3.43 -4.27 -3.54
CA HIS A 131 2.90 -4.88 -2.32
C HIS A 131 4.00 -5.57 -1.54
N PHE A 132 4.40 -5.01 -0.40
CA PHE A 132 5.30 -5.69 0.54
C PHE A 132 4.47 -6.44 1.57
N ASP A 133 4.57 -7.76 1.59
CA ASP A 133 3.74 -8.62 2.44
C ASP A 133 4.32 -10.02 2.56
N ALA A 134 3.97 -10.76 3.62
CA ALA A 134 4.17 -12.21 3.68
C ALA A 134 3.13 -13.01 2.86
N HIS A 135 1.96 -12.42 2.60
CA HIS A 135 0.76 -13.02 2.02
C HIS A 135 0.39 -12.40 0.67
N LEU A 136 -0.40 -13.14 -0.12
CA LEU A 136 -0.85 -12.69 -1.44
C LEU A 136 -1.99 -11.66 -1.35
N ASP A 137 -2.92 -11.87 -0.41
CA ASP A 137 -4.15 -11.09 -0.25
C ASP A 137 -5.06 -11.01 -1.49
N THR A 138 -4.88 -11.98 -2.40
CA THR A 138 -5.61 -12.16 -3.64
C THR A 138 -6.59 -13.33 -3.60
N PHE A 139 -6.92 -13.86 -2.41
CA PHE A 139 -7.87 -14.97 -2.29
C PHE A 139 -9.24 -14.56 -2.81
N ALA A 140 -9.87 -15.42 -3.62
CA ALA A 140 -11.20 -15.15 -4.17
C ALA A 140 -12.28 -15.11 -3.09
N ALA A 141 -12.19 -16.05 -2.13
CA ALA A 141 -13.04 -16.12 -0.96
C ALA A 141 -12.42 -17.03 0.10
N TYR A 142 -12.87 -16.88 1.35
CA TYR A 142 -12.64 -17.84 2.44
C TYR A 142 -13.86 -18.73 2.68
N PRO A 143 -13.69 -19.94 3.23
CA PRO A 143 -14.79 -20.77 3.69
C PRO A 143 -15.71 -20.00 4.68
N GLY A 144 -17.01 -20.02 4.44
CA GLY A 144 -18.02 -19.35 5.28
C GLY A 144 -18.34 -17.89 4.89
N GLN A 145 -17.78 -17.39 3.78
CA GLN A 145 -18.19 -16.10 3.21
C GLN A 145 -19.48 -16.25 2.38
N ASP A 146 -20.62 -16.31 3.07
CA ASP A 146 -21.93 -16.60 2.45
C ASP A 146 -22.77 -15.34 2.14
N ILE A 147 -22.32 -14.16 2.59
CA ILE A 147 -23.01 -12.88 2.38
C ILE A 147 -22.07 -11.81 1.83
N ARG A 148 -22.63 -10.82 1.11
CA ARG A 148 -21.88 -9.73 0.47
C ARG A 148 -20.87 -9.07 1.39
N ASP A 149 -21.26 -8.77 2.63
CA ASP A 149 -20.42 -8.04 3.59
C ASP A 149 -19.19 -8.83 4.04
N SER A 150 -19.27 -10.16 3.99
CA SER A 150 -18.18 -11.04 4.39
C SER A 150 -17.09 -11.20 3.32
N ARG A 151 -17.37 -10.79 2.07
CA ARG A 151 -16.48 -10.96 0.92
C ARG A 151 -15.22 -10.11 1.01
N VAL A 152 -15.28 -8.96 1.68
CA VAL A 152 -14.17 -8.02 1.80
C VAL A 152 -13.46 -8.25 3.13
N THR A 153 -12.24 -8.78 3.07
CA THR A 153 -11.37 -9.08 4.21
C THR A 153 -9.93 -8.69 3.91
N HIS A 154 -9.08 -8.75 4.93
CA HIS A 154 -7.65 -8.48 4.77
C HIS A 154 -6.94 -9.43 3.80
N GLY A 155 -7.50 -10.61 3.47
CA GLY A 155 -6.91 -11.55 2.51
C GLY A 155 -7.59 -11.61 1.15
N THR A 156 -8.69 -10.88 0.94
CA THR A 156 -9.49 -10.96 -0.31
C THR A 156 -9.56 -9.64 -1.07
N PHE A 157 -9.07 -8.55 -0.48
CA PHE A 157 -9.33 -7.20 -0.98
C PHE A 157 -8.70 -6.92 -2.34
N PHE A 158 -7.56 -7.54 -2.69
CA PHE A 158 -7.00 -7.39 -4.04
C PHE A 158 -7.78 -8.17 -5.09
N TYR A 159 -8.39 -9.31 -4.73
CA TYR A 159 -9.29 -10.00 -5.64
C TYR A 159 -10.51 -9.13 -5.97
N VAL A 160 -11.09 -8.50 -4.94
CA VAL A 160 -12.19 -7.53 -5.13
C VAL A 160 -11.73 -6.32 -5.94
N ALA A 161 -10.52 -5.81 -5.70
CA ALA A 161 -9.96 -4.70 -6.47
C ALA A 161 -9.75 -5.06 -7.96
N TYR A 162 -9.42 -6.31 -8.26
CA TYR A 162 -9.35 -6.83 -9.63
C TYR A 162 -10.73 -6.89 -10.29
N GLU A 163 -11.73 -7.44 -9.60
CA GLU A 163 -13.11 -7.46 -10.13
C GLU A 163 -13.66 -6.05 -10.40
N GLU A 164 -13.25 -5.08 -9.59
CA GLU A 164 -13.60 -3.65 -9.75
C GLU A 164 -12.69 -2.90 -10.73
N SER A 165 -11.75 -3.58 -11.39
CA SER A 165 -10.81 -2.99 -12.36
C SER A 165 -10.01 -1.80 -11.80
N LEU A 166 -9.60 -1.89 -10.53
CA LEU A 166 -8.89 -0.81 -9.83
C LEU A 166 -7.37 -0.85 -10.06
N MET A 167 -6.85 -1.98 -10.54
CA MET A 167 -5.43 -2.20 -10.71
C MET A 167 -5.06 -2.54 -12.15
N THR A 168 -3.83 -2.20 -12.52
CA THR A 168 -3.20 -2.67 -13.75
C THR A 168 -2.63 -4.07 -13.60
N ASN A 169 -2.37 -4.78 -14.71
CA ASN A 169 -1.65 -6.06 -14.72
C ASN A 169 -0.13 -5.91 -14.68
N THR A 170 0.36 -4.95 -13.91
CA THR A 170 1.79 -4.62 -13.72
C THR A 170 2.18 -4.56 -12.25
N SER A 171 1.33 -5.08 -11.36
CA SER A 171 1.58 -5.13 -9.93
C SER A 171 2.61 -6.21 -9.55
N VAL A 172 3.20 -6.08 -8.36
CA VAL A 172 4.23 -6.99 -7.83
C VAL A 172 4.11 -7.18 -6.32
N HIS A 173 4.16 -8.43 -5.89
CA HIS A 173 4.29 -8.84 -4.49
C HIS A 173 5.75 -9.03 -4.10
N LEU A 174 6.10 -8.64 -2.89
CA LEU A 174 7.47 -8.61 -2.36
C LEU A 174 7.50 -9.23 -0.96
N GLY A 175 8.23 -10.34 -0.82
CA GLY A 175 8.42 -11.02 0.47
C GLY A 175 7.41 -12.14 0.75
N ILE A 176 6.75 -12.65 -0.30
CA ILE A 176 5.79 -13.75 -0.17
C ILE A 176 6.47 -14.99 0.39
N ARG A 177 5.84 -15.59 1.41
CA ARG A 177 6.30 -16.84 2.04
C ARG A 177 5.20 -17.61 2.77
N SER A 178 4.02 -17.02 2.93
CA SER A 178 2.91 -17.69 3.60
C SER A 178 2.49 -18.96 2.86
N LYS A 179 1.84 -19.85 3.59
CA LYS A 179 1.31 -21.07 2.99
C LYS A 179 0.06 -20.75 2.17
N VAL A 180 0.06 -21.18 0.92
CA VAL A 180 -1.11 -21.21 0.05
C VAL A 180 -1.80 -22.57 0.11
N THR A 181 -3.05 -22.64 -0.34
CA THR A 181 -3.84 -23.88 -0.40
C THR A 181 -3.31 -24.82 -1.48
N GLY A 182 -2.90 -24.26 -2.62
CA GLY A 182 -2.48 -25.00 -3.80
C GLY A 182 -1.93 -24.08 -4.89
N ILE A 183 -1.65 -24.67 -6.06
CA ILE A 183 -1.15 -23.91 -7.21
C ILE A 183 -2.22 -22.95 -7.76
N GLU A 184 -3.49 -23.27 -7.53
CA GLU A 184 -4.65 -22.50 -7.95
C GLU A 184 -4.61 -21.08 -7.37
N ASP A 185 -4.14 -20.91 -6.13
CA ASP A 185 -3.99 -19.59 -5.51
C ASP A 185 -2.96 -18.73 -6.27
N ILE A 186 -1.90 -19.34 -6.79
CA ILE A 186 -0.87 -18.66 -7.61
C ILE A 186 -1.40 -18.30 -9.00
N GLU A 187 -2.27 -19.14 -9.57
CA GLU A 187 -2.92 -18.87 -10.85
C GLU A 187 -3.94 -17.72 -10.73
N VAL A 188 -4.68 -17.69 -9.62
CA VAL A 188 -5.57 -16.56 -9.27
C VAL A 188 -4.75 -15.29 -9.10
N ASP A 189 -3.65 -15.33 -8.34
CA ASP A 189 -2.78 -14.18 -8.10
C ASP A 189 -2.25 -13.56 -9.42
N LYS A 190 -1.79 -14.42 -10.33
CA LYS A 190 -1.36 -14.01 -11.67
C LYS A 190 -2.49 -13.39 -12.48
N THR A 191 -3.71 -13.89 -12.32
CA THR A 191 -4.91 -13.35 -12.99
C THR A 191 -5.30 -11.98 -12.44
N VAL A 192 -5.22 -11.81 -11.12
CA VAL A 192 -5.41 -10.52 -10.42
C VAL A 192 -4.39 -9.47 -10.88
N GLY A 193 -3.21 -9.93 -11.30
CA GLY A 193 -2.24 -9.12 -12.04
C GLY A 193 -0.92 -8.92 -11.31
N PHE A 194 -0.60 -9.79 -10.35
CA PHE A 194 0.64 -9.75 -9.61
C PHE A 194 1.73 -10.64 -10.21
N GLN A 195 2.96 -10.15 -10.12
CA GLN A 195 4.16 -10.97 -10.16
C GLN A 195 4.62 -11.21 -8.73
N ILE A 196 4.97 -12.44 -8.39
CA ILE A 196 5.50 -12.78 -7.06
C ILE A 196 7.03 -12.65 -7.06
N ILE A 197 7.55 -11.99 -6.03
CA ILE A 197 8.93 -12.10 -5.56
C ILE A 197 8.87 -12.65 -4.15
N SER A 198 9.38 -13.86 -3.97
CA SER A 198 9.34 -14.56 -2.69
C SER A 198 10.35 -13.96 -1.71
N THR A 199 10.29 -14.41 -0.47
CA THR A 199 11.32 -14.05 0.51
C THR A 199 12.69 -14.59 0.11
N ASP A 200 12.76 -15.83 -0.37
CA ASP A 200 14.00 -16.54 -0.72
C ASP A 200 14.70 -15.96 -1.96
N ASP A 201 13.95 -15.34 -2.89
CA ASP A 201 14.50 -14.71 -4.10
C ASP A 201 15.61 -13.69 -3.78
N ILE A 202 15.58 -13.07 -2.60
CA ILE A 202 16.58 -12.09 -2.20
C ILE A 202 17.95 -12.72 -1.94
N ASP A 203 18.00 -13.98 -1.51
CA ASP A 203 19.24 -14.70 -1.21
C ASP A 203 19.94 -15.12 -2.50
N ASP A 204 19.15 -15.54 -3.51
CA ASP A 204 19.66 -15.98 -4.80
C ASP A 204 20.00 -14.81 -5.74
N LEU A 205 19.15 -13.78 -5.77
CA LEU A 205 19.24 -12.69 -6.76
C LEU A 205 19.89 -11.42 -6.19
N GLY A 206 19.77 -11.20 -4.89
CA GLY A 206 20.21 -10.00 -4.22
C GLY A 206 19.32 -8.77 -4.48
N VAL A 207 19.37 -7.82 -3.54
CA VAL A 207 18.60 -6.55 -3.59
C VAL A 207 18.66 -5.80 -4.94
N PRO A 208 19.80 -5.68 -5.64
CA PRO A 208 19.85 -4.96 -6.92
C PRO A 208 18.95 -5.56 -8.00
N GLU A 209 18.91 -6.89 -8.12
CA GLU A 209 18.07 -7.58 -9.11
C GLU A 209 16.59 -7.50 -8.73
N ILE A 210 16.26 -7.59 -7.43
CA ILE A 210 14.89 -7.38 -6.94
C ILE A 210 14.39 -5.99 -7.35
N ILE A 211 15.21 -4.94 -7.14
CA ILE A 211 14.89 -3.57 -7.58
C ILE A 211 14.69 -3.52 -9.10
N HIS A 212 15.58 -4.16 -9.88
CA HIS A 212 15.47 -4.20 -11.33
C HIS A 212 14.14 -4.82 -11.79
N ARG A 213 13.77 -5.98 -11.22
CA ARG A 213 12.52 -6.67 -11.52
C ARG A 213 11.28 -5.83 -11.19
N ILE A 214 11.26 -5.19 -10.02
CA ILE A 214 10.17 -4.28 -9.63
C ILE A 214 10.01 -3.18 -10.68
N ARG A 215 11.09 -2.46 -10.99
CA ARG A 215 11.04 -1.34 -11.94
C ARG A 215 10.62 -1.80 -13.33
N LYS A 216 11.11 -2.95 -13.79
CA LYS A 216 10.74 -3.55 -15.08
C LYS A 216 9.26 -3.94 -15.12
N ARG A 217 8.72 -4.50 -14.03
CA ARG A 217 7.33 -4.91 -13.91
C ARG A 217 6.37 -3.72 -13.90
N ILE A 218 6.72 -2.67 -13.15
CA ILE A 218 5.91 -1.43 -13.02
C ILE A 218 5.97 -0.57 -14.29
N GLY A 219 7.16 -0.44 -14.90
CA GLY A 219 7.37 0.46 -16.04
C GLY A 219 7.01 1.91 -15.69
N ASP A 220 6.22 2.54 -16.56
CA ASP A 220 5.77 3.93 -16.41
C ASP A 220 4.34 4.04 -15.82
N SER A 221 3.78 2.95 -15.30
CA SER A 221 2.45 2.96 -14.70
C SER A 221 2.38 3.87 -13.46
N PRO A 222 1.28 4.63 -13.24
CA PRO A 222 1.01 5.24 -11.94
C PRO A 222 1.03 4.16 -10.86
N VAL A 223 1.79 4.37 -9.79
CA VAL A 223 2.06 3.31 -8.81
C VAL A 223 1.70 3.71 -7.38
N TYR A 224 0.98 2.81 -6.71
CA TYR A 224 0.70 2.86 -5.29
C TYR A 224 1.62 1.90 -4.53
N LEU A 225 2.09 2.33 -3.36
CA LEU A 225 2.91 1.52 -2.46
C LEU A 225 2.08 1.06 -1.26
N SER A 226 2.02 -0.25 -1.07
CA SER A 226 1.36 -0.89 0.07
C SER A 226 2.38 -1.73 0.83
N ILE A 227 2.48 -1.54 2.15
CA ILE A 227 3.43 -2.25 3.01
C ILE A 227 2.66 -2.82 4.20
N ASP A 228 2.46 -4.14 4.23
CA ASP A 228 2.22 -4.84 5.48
C ASP A 228 3.54 -4.93 6.26
N ILE A 229 3.46 -4.73 7.58
CA ILE A 229 4.62 -4.83 8.45
C ILE A 229 5.09 -6.28 8.61
N ASP A 230 4.22 -7.26 8.35
CA ASP A 230 4.53 -8.66 8.47
C ASP A 230 5.55 -9.15 7.43
N VAL A 231 5.80 -8.38 6.36
CA VAL A 231 6.93 -8.62 5.44
C VAL A 231 8.27 -8.64 6.17
N ILE A 232 8.36 -7.91 7.29
CA ILE A 232 9.54 -7.84 8.18
C ILE A 232 9.33 -8.67 9.45
N ALA A 233 8.08 -8.92 9.87
CA ALA A 233 7.79 -9.52 11.16
C ALA A 233 8.07 -11.03 11.20
N GLY A 234 8.63 -11.50 12.31
CA GLY A 234 8.90 -12.92 12.54
C GLY A 234 7.68 -13.76 12.92
N THR A 235 6.48 -13.17 13.03
CA THR A 235 5.23 -13.86 13.35
C THR A 235 4.01 -13.13 12.77
N PRO A 236 2.98 -13.83 12.25
CA PRO A 236 2.86 -15.29 12.27
C PRO A 236 3.76 -16.00 11.26
N GLU A 237 4.14 -15.35 10.16
CA GLU A 237 4.99 -15.96 9.13
C GLU A 237 6.47 -15.68 9.41
N ALA A 238 7.19 -16.68 9.91
CA ALA A 238 8.61 -16.54 10.23
C ALA A 238 9.49 -16.40 8.97
N GLY A 239 10.70 -15.87 9.14
CA GLY A 239 11.71 -15.84 8.08
C GLY A 239 11.62 -14.68 7.09
N GLY A 240 10.89 -13.60 7.39
CA GLY A 240 10.75 -12.44 6.51
C GLY A 240 12.02 -11.61 6.30
N TRP A 241 11.93 -10.62 5.41
CA TRP A 241 13.05 -9.71 5.12
C TRP A 241 13.43 -8.85 6.33
N THR A 242 14.70 -8.50 6.42
CA THR A 242 15.17 -7.58 7.43
C THR A 242 14.72 -6.15 7.12
N THR A 243 14.55 -5.32 8.17
CA THR A 243 14.35 -3.87 8.01
C THR A 243 15.40 -3.19 7.13
N ARG A 244 16.62 -3.75 7.06
CA ARG A 244 17.71 -3.26 6.22
C ARG A 244 17.43 -3.52 4.75
N GLU A 245 17.00 -4.73 4.39
CA GLU A 245 16.66 -5.11 3.01
C GLU A 245 15.49 -4.30 2.50
N THR A 246 14.38 -4.26 3.25
CA THR A 246 13.20 -3.48 2.88
C THR A 246 13.56 -2.01 2.64
N LYS A 247 14.36 -1.40 3.54
CA LYS A 247 14.83 -0.01 3.35
C LYS A 247 15.73 0.16 2.13
N ARG A 248 16.54 -0.83 1.75
CA ARG A 248 17.37 -0.75 0.55
C ARG A 248 16.53 -0.88 -0.72
N ILE A 249 15.55 -1.77 -0.74
CA ILE A 249 14.62 -1.92 -1.87
C ILE A 249 13.84 -0.62 -2.05
N LEU A 250 13.20 -0.09 -1.00
CA LEU A 250 12.46 1.18 -1.07
C LEU A 250 13.30 2.34 -1.64
N ARG A 251 14.61 2.37 -1.34
CA ARG A 251 15.51 3.38 -1.91
C ARG A 251 15.72 3.23 -3.42
N GLY A 252 15.74 1.99 -3.91
CA GLY A 252 15.86 1.70 -5.34
C GLY A 252 14.63 2.06 -6.18
N LEU A 253 13.51 2.38 -5.53
CA LEU A 253 12.24 2.69 -6.18
C LEU A 253 12.05 4.20 -6.43
N THR A 254 13.05 5.04 -6.13
CA THR A 254 12.98 6.47 -6.48
C THR A 254 12.80 6.68 -7.98
N GLY A 255 12.00 7.70 -8.32
CA GLY A 255 11.72 8.08 -9.71
C GLY A 255 10.64 7.26 -10.40
N LEU A 256 9.95 6.35 -9.70
CA LEU A 256 8.69 5.80 -10.20
C LEU A 256 7.57 6.84 -10.13
N ASN A 257 6.50 6.60 -10.89
CA ASN A 257 5.32 7.45 -11.01
C ASN A 257 4.37 7.29 -9.82
N TRP A 258 4.86 7.59 -8.61
CA TRP A 258 4.10 7.46 -7.36
C TRP A 258 2.83 8.29 -7.38
N VAL A 259 1.69 7.73 -6.97
CA VAL A 259 0.40 8.42 -6.80
C VAL A 259 -0.18 8.25 -5.40
#